data_AF-A0A101WT78-F1
#
_entry.id   AF-A0A101WT78-F1
#
_cell.length_a   1.000
_cell.length_b   1.000
_cell.length_c   1.000
_cell.angle_alpha   90.00
_cell.angle_beta   90.00
_cell.angle_gamma   90.00
#
_symmetry.space_group_name_H-M   'P 1'
#
loop_
_entity.id
_entity.type
_entity.pdbx_description
1 polymer ?
#
loop_
_entity_poly.entity_id
_entity_poly.type
_entity_poly.pdbx_seq_one_letter_code
_entity_poly.pdbx_strand_id
1 'polypeptide(L)'
;MNKPVTAVWEITMGCNLRCGHCGSSCASPLPDELTTVEALRLCDDISELGMEWISLSGGEPTTRSDWDQIIQRLTSNGVKANLITNGWLMDEQILDRAITAGVNIIAFSIDGLEQTHDMIRKKGSFQRIMQALDLMKERKIGPMVITTVNQKNLAELSRLKDILIEKGVRGWQLQIGFPMGKLAENREWVLEPFQVDSVIDIAYQTMLEKRLEVIPGDCLGYYSLKHIELLKMRNGGCPPQSCTAGKGTFGILHNGDITACTSNRDKSFIAGNIRKRSLREIWEDPTSFAWNRGMKKEMLEGLCRTCRFGEKCLGGCSNSKLTFGGSVYAENTHCSYNFAMHKAAEKLSMTEDINGLLVIGREFAEQGLWQKAALALAEAIRRGADDESVFKLYGFVSFKLGNFADALEANEKIIMNNPENPYANKGKGLSLCRLGRSEEGIAYLKKAIQLAGPDFMDPYHDLAVIYMENQRVDEAISVVEQGRLVTPQFAEDLYERFLDG
;
A
#
# COMPACT_ATOMS: atom_id res chain seq x y z
N MET A 1 4.54 -0.94 -20.68
CA MET A 1 3.68 -1.35 -19.55
C MET A 1 4.19 -2.67 -19.01
N ASN A 2 4.12 -2.88 -17.69
CA ASN A 2 4.54 -4.16 -17.11
C ASN A 2 3.54 -5.26 -17.49
N LYS A 3 4.05 -6.48 -17.63
CA LYS A 3 3.24 -7.68 -17.82
C LYS A 3 2.43 -7.95 -16.54
N PRO A 4 1.12 -8.26 -16.62
CA PRO A 4 0.36 -8.62 -15.44
C PRO A 4 0.81 -10.00 -14.93
N VAL A 5 0.87 -10.14 -13.61
CA VAL A 5 1.34 -11.36 -12.95
C VAL A 5 0.16 -12.15 -12.39
N THR A 6 -0.83 -11.46 -11.81
CA THR A 6 -1.93 -12.09 -11.05
C THR A 6 -3.27 -11.40 -11.29
N ALA A 7 -4.38 -12.13 -11.06
CA ALA A 7 -5.72 -11.56 -11.03
C ALA A 7 -6.58 -12.23 -9.96
N VAL A 8 -7.68 -11.54 -9.60
CA VAL A 8 -8.79 -12.13 -8.84
C VAL A 8 -10.02 -12.10 -9.73
N TRP A 9 -10.68 -13.25 -9.89
CA TRP A 9 -11.90 -13.35 -10.67
C TRP A 9 -13.08 -13.70 -9.78
N GLU A 10 -14.05 -12.80 -9.67
CA GLU A 10 -15.36 -13.10 -9.10
C GLU A 10 -16.18 -13.85 -10.16
N ILE A 11 -16.21 -15.19 -10.15
CA ILE A 11 -16.81 -15.98 -11.25
C ILE A 11 -18.34 -16.05 -11.20
N THR A 12 -18.94 -15.66 -10.08
CA THR A 12 -20.39 -15.59 -9.87
C THR A 12 -20.69 -14.58 -8.76
N MET A 13 -21.94 -14.15 -8.61
CA MET A 13 -22.47 -13.47 -7.41
C MET A 13 -23.32 -14.41 -6.54
N GLY A 14 -23.57 -15.62 -7.02
CA GLY A 14 -24.29 -16.66 -6.29
C GLY A 14 -23.52 -17.12 -5.06
N CYS A 15 -24.12 -17.01 -3.89
CA CYS A 15 -23.55 -17.48 -2.64
C CYS A 15 -24.61 -18.20 -1.81
N ASN A 16 -24.22 -19.24 -1.11
CA ASN A 16 -25.07 -20.03 -0.21
C ASN A 16 -25.02 -19.54 1.26
N LEU A 17 -24.27 -18.48 1.53
CA LEU A 17 -24.17 -17.76 2.82
C LEU A 17 -24.63 -16.30 2.68
N ARG A 18 -24.80 -15.58 3.80
CA ARG A 18 -25.15 -14.14 3.85
C ARG A 18 -24.35 -13.44 4.94
N CYS A 19 -23.02 -13.47 4.82
CA CYS A 19 -22.11 -13.02 5.87
C CYS A 19 -22.32 -11.53 6.19
N GLY A 20 -22.35 -11.18 7.49
CA GLY A 20 -22.52 -9.81 7.98
C GLY A 20 -21.40 -8.85 7.59
N HIS A 21 -20.23 -9.37 7.19
CA HIS A 21 -19.12 -8.55 6.69
C HIS A 21 -18.93 -8.61 5.17
N CYS A 22 -19.82 -9.26 4.42
CA CYS A 22 -19.57 -9.56 2.99
C CYS A 22 -19.39 -8.26 2.18
N GLY A 23 -18.16 -8.03 1.70
CA GLY A 23 -17.83 -6.82 0.94
C GLY A 23 -18.53 -6.75 -0.42
N SER A 24 -18.87 -7.89 -1.01
CA SER A 24 -19.61 -7.99 -2.27
C SER A 24 -21.13 -7.99 -2.09
N SER A 25 -21.63 -8.11 -0.85
CA SER A 25 -23.05 -8.34 -0.57
C SER A 25 -23.67 -9.46 -1.43
N CYS A 26 -22.93 -10.54 -1.66
CA CYS A 26 -23.33 -11.63 -2.53
C CYS A 26 -24.68 -12.23 -2.14
N ALA A 27 -25.46 -12.61 -3.15
CA ALA A 27 -26.79 -13.13 -2.98
C ALA A 27 -27.04 -14.35 -3.88
N SER A 28 -27.93 -14.21 -4.86
CA SER A 28 -28.17 -15.20 -5.91
C SER A 28 -27.30 -14.88 -7.13
N PRO A 29 -27.05 -15.85 -8.02
CA PRO A 29 -26.40 -15.58 -9.30
C PRO A 29 -27.14 -14.47 -10.05
N LEU A 30 -26.37 -13.60 -10.72
CA LEU A 30 -26.93 -12.54 -11.55
C LEU A 30 -27.20 -13.04 -12.98
N PRO A 31 -28.18 -12.47 -13.69
CA PRO A 31 -28.56 -12.95 -15.02
C PRO A 31 -27.51 -12.66 -16.10
N ASP A 32 -26.60 -11.72 -15.88
CA ASP A 32 -25.58 -11.27 -16.85
C ASP A 32 -24.21 -11.93 -16.66
N GLU A 33 -24.11 -12.93 -15.77
CA GLU A 33 -22.90 -13.72 -15.55
C GLU A 33 -22.37 -14.34 -16.85
N LEU A 34 -21.05 -14.51 -16.93
CA LEU A 34 -20.42 -15.14 -18.08
C LEU A 34 -20.90 -16.58 -18.22
N THR A 35 -21.32 -16.95 -19.42
CA THR A 35 -21.61 -18.34 -19.77
C THR A 35 -20.35 -19.19 -19.69
N THR A 36 -20.48 -20.53 -19.64
CA THR A 36 -19.32 -21.44 -19.67
C THR A 36 -18.43 -21.18 -20.88
N VAL A 37 -19.01 -20.95 -22.06
CA VAL A 37 -18.24 -20.69 -23.29
C VAL A 37 -17.43 -19.40 -23.17
N GLU A 38 -18.03 -18.34 -22.63
CA GLU A 38 -17.32 -17.06 -22.43
C GLU A 38 -16.23 -17.18 -21.36
N ALA A 39 -16.51 -17.89 -20.26
CA ALA A 39 -15.54 -18.11 -19.20
C ALA A 39 -14.33 -18.91 -19.70
N LEU A 40 -14.53 -19.97 -20.48
CA LEU A 40 -13.44 -20.76 -21.05
C LEU A 40 -12.59 -19.97 -22.06
N ARG A 41 -13.22 -19.10 -22.87
CA ARG A 41 -12.49 -18.17 -23.75
C ARG A 41 -11.66 -17.17 -22.95
N LEU A 42 -12.22 -16.65 -21.85
CA LEU A 42 -11.47 -15.76 -20.96
C LEU A 42 -10.26 -16.46 -20.31
N CYS A 43 -10.34 -17.76 -20.01
CA CYS A 43 -9.18 -18.53 -19.57
C CYS A 43 -8.06 -18.57 -20.62
N ASP A 44 -8.40 -18.58 -21.91
CA ASP A 44 -7.44 -18.52 -23.02
C ASP A 44 -6.81 -17.13 -23.08
N ASP A 45 -7.63 -16.07 -23.07
CA ASP A 45 -7.16 -14.67 -23.05
C ASP A 45 -6.19 -14.39 -21.87
N ILE A 46 -6.48 -14.94 -20.69
CA ILE A 46 -5.65 -14.84 -19.49
C ILE A 46 -4.27 -15.47 -19.71
N SER A 47 -4.22 -16.64 -20.35
CA SER A 47 -2.96 -17.33 -20.67
C SER A 47 -2.18 -16.59 -21.75
N GLU A 48 -2.84 -16.07 -22.77
CA GLU A 48 -2.21 -15.26 -23.82
C GLU A 48 -1.59 -13.97 -23.29
N LEU A 49 -2.19 -13.38 -22.25
CA LEU A 49 -1.63 -12.24 -21.53
C LEU A 49 -0.39 -12.62 -20.68
N GLY A 50 -0.19 -13.93 -20.47
CA GLY A 50 0.97 -14.54 -19.84
C GLY A 50 0.95 -14.51 -18.32
N MET A 51 -0.22 -14.53 -17.71
CA MET A 51 -0.39 -14.51 -16.26
C MET A 51 0.19 -15.75 -15.57
N GLU A 52 0.72 -15.58 -14.36
CA GLU A 52 1.33 -16.70 -13.61
C GLU A 52 0.30 -17.45 -12.75
N TRP A 53 -0.59 -16.71 -12.08
CA TRP A 53 -1.64 -17.29 -11.26
C TRP A 53 -2.90 -16.43 -11.22
N ILE A 54 -4.01 -17.05 -10.86
CA ILE A 54 -5.30 -16.39 -10.70
C ILE A 54 -6.05 -17.01 -9.52
N SER A 55 -6.76 -16.19 -8.76
CA SER A 55 -7.62 -16.66 -7.67
C SER A 55 -9.08 -16.54 -8.06
N LEU A 56 -9.77 -17.67 -8.16
CA LEU A 56 -11.21 -17.72 -8.34
C LEU A 56 -11.91 -17.48 -7.01
N SER A 57 -12.87 -16.58 -7.05
CA SER A 57 -13.67 -16.07 -5.94
C SER A 57 -15.07 -15.71 -6.47
N GLY A 58 -15.78 -14.79 -5.80
CA GLY A 58 -17.06 -14.23 -6.26
C GLY A 58 -18.21 -15.13 -5.89
N GLY A 59 -19.23 -14.54 -5.27
CA GLY A 59 -20.21 -15.34 -4.57
C GLY A 59 -19.51 -16.40 -3.72
N GLU A 60 -19.98 -17.63 -3.83
CA GLU A 60 -19.24 -18.84 -3.52
C GLU A 60 -18.97 -19.59 -4.83
N PRO A 61 -17.70 -19.72 -5.28
CA PRO A 61 -17.36 -20.37 -6.55
C PRO A 61 -17.96 -21.77 -6.69
N THR A 62 -17.99 -22.55 -5.61
CA THR A 62 -18.50 -23.93 -5.64
C THR A 62 -20.01 -24.04 -5.87
N THR A 63 -20.75 -22.92 -5.88
CA THR A 63 -22.17 -22.88 -6.27
C THR A 63 -22.40 -22.78 -7.77
N ARG A 64 -21.38 -22.39 -8.55
CA ARG A 64 -21.45 -22.29 -10.01
C ARG A 64 -21.10 -23.65 -10.65
N SER A 65 -21.99 -24.25 -11.42
CA SER A 65 -21.87 -25.68 -11.82
C SER A 65 -20.59 -26.06 -12.57
N ASP A 66 -20.02 -25.13 -13.35
CA ASP A 66 -18.86 -25.29 -14.24
C ASP A 66 -17.54 -24.73 -13.65
N TRP A 67 -17.48 -24.45 -12.34
CA TRP A 67 -16.29 -23.86 -11.70
C TRP A 67 -15.00 -24.69 -11.91
N ASP A 68 -15.12 -26.02 -11.94
CA ASP A 68 -14.01 -26.95 -12.12
C ASP A 68 -13.51 -26.98 -13.56
N GLN A 69 -14.39 -26.78 -14.55
CA GLN A 69 -13.99 -26.63 -15.96
C GLN A 69 -13.16 -25.36 -16.18
N ILE A 70 -13.53 -24.25 -15.52
CA ILE A 70 -12.78 -22.99 -15.57
C ILE A 70 -11.37 -23.19 -15.02
N ILE A 71 -11.24 -23.84 -13.85
CA ILE A 71 -9.94 -24.17 -13.24
C ILE A 71 -9.13 -25.09 -14.14
N GLN A 72 -9.75 -26.16 -14.66
CA GLN A 72 -9.07 -27.10 -15.54
C GLN A 72 -8.50 -26.41 -16.78
N ARG A 73 -9.25 -25.48 -17.38
CA ARG A 73 -8.80 -24.72 -18.54
C ARG A 73 -7.64 -23.78 -18.21
N LEU A 74 -7.69 -23.08 -17.08
CA LEU A 74 -6.59 -22.22 -16.62
C LEU A 74 -5.31 -23.04 -16.40
N THR A 75 -5.44 -24.16 -15.68
CA THR A 75 -4.31 -25.04 -15.37
C THR A 75 -3.74 -25.70 -16.62
N SER A 76 -4.57 -26.14 -17.57
CA SER A 76 -4.09 -26.69 -18.86
C SER A 76 -3.34 -25.65 -19.69
N ASN A 77 -3.66 -24.38 -19.51
CA ASN A 77 -3.01 -23.25 -20.17
C ASN A 77 -1.78 -22.73 -19.41
N GLY A 78 -1.33 -23.44 -18.36
CA GLY A 78 -0.13 -23.11 -17.59
C GLY A 78 -0.32 -22.05 -16.50
N VAL A 79 -1.55 -21.64 -16.22
CA VAL A 79 -1.89 -20.64 -15.19
C VAL A 79 -2.24 -21.34 -13.89
N LYS A 80 -1.60 -20.98 -12.77
CA LYS A 80 -1.92 -21.58 -11.47
C LYS A 80 -3.25 -21.02 -10.95
N ALA A 81 -4.29 -21.85 -10.92
CA ALA A 81 -5.61 -21.45 -10.44
C ALA A 81 -5.81 -21.78 -8.95
N ASN A 82 -6.07 -20.76 -8.13
CA ASN A 82 -6.42 -20.90 -6.72
C ASN A 82 -7.94 -20.80 -6.54
N LEU A 83 -8.48 -21.46 -5.52
CA LEU A 83 -9.89 -21.46 -5.15
C LEU A 83 -10.08 -20.84 -3.76
N ILE A 84 -10.79 -19.72 -3.67
CA ILE A 84 -11.20 -19.10 -2.41
C ILE A 84 -12.64 -19.51 -2.13
N THR A 85 -12.90 -20.19 -1.01
CA THR A 85 -14.20 -20.75 -0.68
C THR A 85 -14.60 -20.47 0.78
N ASN A 86 -15.89 -20.41 1.02
CA ASN A 86 -16.48 -20.44 2.36
C ASN A 86 -16.52 -21.86 2.97
N GLY A 87 -16.22 -22.90 2.19
CA GLY A 87 -16.11 -24.29 2.65
C GLY A 87 -17.43 -25.01 2.93
N TRP A 88 -18.58 -24.36 2.77
CA TRP A 88 -19.88 -24.96 3.11
C TRP A 88 -20.20 -26.24 2.33
N LEU A 89 -19.79 -26.28 1.05
CA LEU A 89 -19.98 -27.41 0.15
C LEU A 89 -18.74 -28.32 0.05
N MET A 90 -17.67 -28.03 0.79
CA MET A 90 -16.42 -28.77 0.65
C MET A 90 -16.49 -30.12 1.36
N ASP A 91 -17.01 -31.12 0.67
CA ASP A 91 -16.97 -32.54 1.05
C ASP A 91 -15.96 -33.32 0.19
N GLU A 92 -15.93 -34.64 0.34
CA GLU A 92 -15.03 -35.53 -0.43
C GLU A 92 -15.22 -35.39 -1.95
N GLN A 93 -16.46 -35.29 -2.41
CA GLN A 93 -16.76 -35.17 -3.84
C GLN A 93 -16.27 -33.83 -4.42
N ILE A 94 -16.52 -32.72 -3.71
CA ILE A 94 -16.06 -31.40 -4.16
C ILE A 94 -14.53 -31.28 -4.07
N LEU A 95 -13.90 -31.87 -3.05
CA LEU A 95 -12.44 -31.91 -2.95
C LEU A 95 -11.82 -32.73 -4.09
N ASP A 96 -12.38 -33.90 -4.43
CA ASP A 96 -11.89 -34.73 -5.55
C ASP A 96 -12.03 -34.00 -6.89
N ARG A 97 -13.13 -33.25 -7.10
CA ARG A 97 -13.28 -32.36 -8.26
C ARG A 97 -12.20 -31.28 -8.30
N ALA A 98 -11.88 -30.66 -7.16
CA ALA A 98 -10.85 -29.63 -7.07
C ALA A 98 -9.46 -30.19 -7.42
N ILE A 99 -9.13 -31.37 -6.89
CA ILE A 99 -7.87 -32.06 -7.20
C ILE A 99 -7.81 -32.41 -8.68
N THR A 100 -8.88 -32.99 -9.23
CA THR A 100 -8.96 -33.40 -10.65
C THR A 100 -8.86 -32.22 -11.60
N ALA A 101 -9.47 -31.08 -11.26
CA ALA A 101 -9.36 -29.84 -12.03
C ALA A 101 -7.94 -29.23 -11.98
N GLY A 102 -7.11 -29.63 -11.03
CA GLY A 102 -5.76 -29.11 -10.85
C GLY A 102 -5.73 -27.77 -10.12
N VAL A 103 -6.54 -27.62 -9.06
CA VAL A 103 -6.45 -26.46 -8.15
C VAL A 103 -5.06 -26.40 -7.53
N ASN A 104 -4.42 -25.24 -7.59
CA ASN A 104 -3.11 -24.99 -7.00
C ASN A 104 -3.19 -24.76 -5.48
N ILE A 105 -4.11 -23.92 -5.01
CA ILE A 105 -4.33 -23.62 -3.59
C ILE A 105 -5.84 -23.55 -3.33
N ILE A 106 -6.29 -24.20 -2.25
CA ILE A 106 -7.62 -24.00 -1.68
C ILE A 106 -7.47 -23.13 -0.42
N ALA A 107 -8.18 -22.01 -0.38
CA ALA A 107 -8.20 -21.08 0.74
C ALA A 107 -9.60 -21.03 1.37
N PHE A 108 -9.71 -21.43 2.64
CA PHE A 108 -10.95 -21.34 3.40
C PHE A 108 -11.06 -20.03 4.13
N SER A 109 -12.26 -19.46 4.11
CA SER A 109 -12.49 -18.24 4.85
C SER A 109 -13.01 -18.57 6.27
N ILE A 110 -12.20 -18.30 7.30
CA ILE A 110 -12.50 -18.57 8.73
C ILE A 110 -12.30 -17.28 9.51
N ASP A 111 -13.26 -16.91 10.37
CA ASP A 111 -13.39 -15.55 10.90
C ASP A 111 -13.58 -15.51 12.41
N GLY A 112 -12.99 -16.46 13.12
CA GLY A 112 -13.08 -16.58 14.56
C GLY A 112 -13.28 -18.03 15.00
N LEU A 113 -13.53 -18.21 16.28
CA LEU A 113 -14.01 -19.46 16.86
C LEU A 113 -15.46 -19.72 16.44
N GLU A 114 -15.94 -20.93 16.68
CA GLU A 114 -17.25 -21.42 16.18
C GLU A 114 -18.39 -20.42 16.35
N GLN A 115 -18.63 -19.94 17.58
CA GLN A 115 -19.73 -19.02 17.86
C GLN A 115 -19.62 -17.72 17.06
N THR A 116 -18.44 -17.11 17.02
CA THR A 116 -18.19 -15.83 16.34
C THR A 116 -18.23 -16.00 14.83
N HIS A 117 -17.58 -17.05 14.30
CA HIS A 117 -17.59 -17.37 12.88
C HIS A 117 -19.00 -17.62 12.36
N ASP A 118 -19.78 -18.43 13.07
CA ASP A 118 -21.15 -18.76 12.67
C ASP A 118 -22.10 -17.56 12.77
N MET A 119 -21.90 -16.68 13.75
CA MET A 119 -22.64 -15.41 13.86
C MET A 119 -22.32 -14.48 12.69
N ILE A 120 -21.03 -14.34 12.35
CA ILE A 120 -20.59 -13.51 11.24
C ILE A 120 -21.07 -14.07 9.90
N ARG A 121 -21.12 -15.41 9.75
CA ARG A 121 -21.40 -16.09 8.49
C ARG A 121 -22.74 -16.81 8.51
N LYS A 122 -22.73 -18.08 8.96
CA LYS A 122 -23.90 -18.95 9.00
C LYS A 122 -23.70 -20.03 10.04
N LYS A 123 -24.72 -20.30 10.84
CA LYS A 123 -24.70 -21.41 11.81
C LYS A 123 -24.32 -22.75 11.14
N GLY A 124 -23.39 -23.46 11.75
CA GLY A 124 -22.82 -24.73 11.29
C GLY A 124 -21.71 -24.60 10.25
N SER A 125 -21.32 -23.38 9.85
CA SER A 125 -20.27 -23.19 8.84
C SER A 125 -18.89 -23.53 9.39
N PHE A 126 -18.61 -23.21 10.65
CA PHE A 126 -17.32 -23.51 11.28
C PHE A 126 -17.03 -25.01 11.27
N GLN A 127 -17.98 -25.83 11.74
CA GLN A 127 -17.83 -27.29 11.84
C GLN A 127 -17.65 -27.94 10.46
N ARG A 128 -18.35 -27.45 9.44
CA ARG A 128 -18.15 -27.92 8.05
C ARG A 128 -16.75 -27.64 7.55
N ILE A 129 -16.20 -26.45 7.82
CA ILE A 129 -14.83 -26.12 7.44
C ILE A 129 -13.84 -26.99 8.22
N MET A 130 -14.05 -27.22 9.52
CA MET A 130 -13.17 -28.10 10.31
C MET A 130 -13.10 -29.52 9.72
N GLN A 131 -14.24 -30.07 9.29
CA GLN A 131 -14.32 -31.37 8.60
C GLN A 131 -13.57 -31.35 7.26
N ALA A 132 -13.72 -30.28 6.47
CA ALA A 132 -12.99 -30.13 5.22
C ALA A 132 -11.46 -30.06 5.44
N LEU A 133 -11.02 -29.37 6.50
CA LEU A 133 -9.61 -29.30 6.86
C LEU A 133 -9.07 -30.67 7.31
N ASP A 134 -9.84 -31.45 8.09
CA ASP A 134 -9.47 -32.81 8.47
C ASP A 134 -9.30 -33.71 7.23
N LEU A 135 -10.25 -33.66 6.31
CA LEU A 135 -10.18 -34.39 5.05
C LEU A 135 -8.94 -33.99 4.22
N MET A 136 -8.66 -32.69 4.10
CA MET A 136 -7.47 -32.23 3.37
C MET A 136 -6.17 -32.66 4.05
N LYS A 137 -6.12 -32.67 5.38
CA LYS A 137 -4.98 -33.16 6.16
C LYS A 137 -4.76 -34.65 5.95
N GLU A 138 -5.82 -35.47 5.92
CA GLU A 138 -5.75 -36.90 5.59
C GLU A 138 -5.17 -37.14 4.19
N ARG A 139 -5.53 -36.28 3.23
CA ARG A 139 -5.01 -36.28 1.85
C ARG A 139 -3.63 -35.61 1.70
N LYS A 140 -3.02 -35.13 2.80
CA LYS A 140 -1.73 -34.40 2.84
C LYS A 140 -1.71 -33.13 1.97
N ILE A 141 -2.86 -32.48 1.83
CA ILE A 141 -2.98 -31.20 1.13
C ILE A 141 -2.89 -30.10 2.18
N GLY A 142 -2.02 -29.11 1.97
CA GLY A 142 -1.90 -27.96 2.87
C GLY A 142 -2.83 -26.82 2.45
N PRO A 143 -4.01 -26.64 3.08
CA PRO A 143 -4.90 -25.54 2.76
C PRO A 143 -4.33 -24.21 3.27
N MET A 144 -4.86 -23.13 2.72
CA MET A 144 -4.72 -21.79 3.30
C MET A 144 -6.00 -21.37 4.01
N VAL A 145 -5.86 -20.43 4.93
CA VAL A 145 -7.00 -19.78 5.58
C VAL A 145 -6.92 -18.28 5.37
N ILE A 146 -8.06 -17.64 5.13
CA ILE A 146 -8.19 -16.18 5.05
C ILE A 146 -9.13 -15.75 6.17
N THR A 147 -8.71 -14.77 6.96
CA THR A 147 -9.51 -14.17 8.02
C THR A 147 -9.70 -12.69 7.77
N THR A 148 -10.95 -12.27 7.69
CA THR A 148 -11.34 -10.85 7.69
C THR A 148 -11.50 -10.39 9.13
N VAL A 149 -10.46 -9.75 9.63
CA VAL A 149 -10.37 -9.28 11.01
C VAL A 149 -11.29 -8.08 11.22
N ASN A 150 -12.06 -8.15 12.29
CA ASN A 150 -13.02 -7.15 12.73
C ASN A 150 -13.10 -7.19 14.27
N GLN A 151 -13.82 -6.25 14.89
CA GLN A 151 -13.90 -6.14 16.34
C GLN A 151 -14.46 -7.40 17.02
N LYS A 152 -15.27 -8.21 16.32
CA LYS A 152 -15.88 -9.43 16.89
C LYS A 152 -14.90 -10.59 17.01
N ASN A 153 -13.87 -10.65 16.16
CA ASN A 153 -12.96 -11.79 16.10
C ASN A 153 -11.50 -11.46 16.45
N LEU A 154 -11.14 -10.18 16.62
CA LEU A 154 -9.77 -9.76 16.93
C LEU A 154 -9.18 -10.48 18.15
N ALA A 155 -9.97 -10.57 19.24
CA ALA A 155 -9.53 -11.20 20.48
C ALA A 155 -9.37 -12.73 20.39
N GLU A 156 -9.92 -13.33 19.33
CA GLU A 156 -9.91 -14.79 19.14
C GLU A 156 -8.74 -15.28 18.26
N LEU A 157 -8.06 -14.38 17.55
CA LEU A 157 -7.06 -14.73 16.54
C LEU A 157 -5.95 -15.65 17.09
N SER A 158 -5.45 -15.40 18.30
CA SER A 158 -4.41 -16.25 18.90
C SER A 158 -4.88 -17.69 19.14
N ARG A 159 -6.15 -17.89 19.55
CA ARG A 159 -6.72 -19.23 19.74
C ARG A 159 -7.06 -19.88 18.40
N LEU A 160 -7.54 -19.08 17.45
CA LEU A 160 -7.79 -19.55 16.08
C LEU A 160 -6.49 -20.08 15.46
N LYS A 161 -5.38 -19.33 15.57
CA LYS A 161 -4.04 -19.74 15.12
C LYS A 161 -3.69 -21.16 15.58
N ASP A 162 -3.88 -21.47 16.86
CA ASP A 162 -3.57 -22.81 17.40
C ASP A 162 -4.42 -23.90 16.72
N ILE A 163 -5.71 -23.64 16.50
CA ILE A 163 -6.60 -24.55 15.76
C ILE A 163 -6.13 -24.72 14.32
N LEU A 164 -5.74 -23.64 13.63
CA LEU A 164 -5.27 -23.72 12.25
C LEU A 164 -4.00 -24.58 12.14
N ILE A 165 -3.07 -24.43 13.08
CA ILE A 165 -1.86 -25.26 13.15
C ILE A 165 -2.23 -26.73 13.37
N GLU A 166 -3.13 -27.02 14.31
CA GLU A 166 -3.58 -28.39 14.58
C GLU A 166 -4.24 -29.03 13.35
N LYS A 167 -5.02 -28.25 12.60
CA LYS A 167 -5.71 -28.67 11.38
C LYS A 167 -4.79 -28.76 10.15
N GLY A 168 -3.49 -28.50 10.29
CA GLY A 168 -2.53 -28.66 9.18
C GLY A 168 -2.61 -27.55 8.12
N VAL A 169 -3.14 -26.37 8.48
CA VAL A 169 -3.13 -25.19 7.61
C VAL A 169 -1.69 -24.78 7.35
N ARG A 170 -1.33 -24.57 6.08
CA ARG A 170 0.05 -24.19 5.71
C ARG A 170 0.29 -22.69 5.76
N GLY A 171 -0.75 -21.89 5.53
CA GLY A 171 -0.65 -20.43 5.45
C GLY A 171 -1.93 -19.73 5.85
N TRP A 172 -1.80 -18.59 6.51
CA TRP A 172 -2.91 -17.82 7.07
C TRP A 172 -2.82 -16.36 6.65
N GLN A 173 -3.76 -15.93 5.82
CA GLN A 173 -3.88 -14.54 5.41
C GLN A 173 -4.76 -13.77 6.41
N LEU A 174 -4.20 -12.67 6.93
CA LEU A 174 -4.92 -11.72 7.78
C LEU A 174 -5.19 -10.44 7.00
N GLN A 175 -6.45 -10.04 6.91
CA GLN A 175 -6.87 -8.78 6.27
C GLN A 175 -7.89 -8.06 7.15
N ILE A 176 -7.90 -6.73 7.13
CA ILE A 176 -8.87 -5.95 7.91
C ILE A 176 -10.20 -5.80 7.14
N GLY A 177 -11.32 -5.80 7.84
CA GLY A 177 -12.63 -5.52 7.27
C GLY A 177 -12.85 -4.04 6.99
N PHE A 178 -13.40 -3.71 5.81
CA PHE A 178 -13.75 -2.34 5.40
C PHE A 178 -15.25 -2.08 5.50
N PRO A 179 -15.69 -0.85 5.82
CA PRO A 179 -17.11 -0.47 5.84
C PRO A 179 -17.71 -0.40 4.42
N MET A 180 -17.80 -1.55 3.75
CA MET A 180 -18.39 -1.73 2.42
C MET A 180 -19.30 -2.96 2.41
N GLY A 181 -20.20 -3.04 1.43
CA GLY A 181 -21.18 -4.12 1.35
C GLY A 181 -21.94 -4.28 2.66
N LYS A 182 -22.06 -5.52 3.17
CA LYS A 182 -22.74 -5.80 4.44
C LYS A 182 -22.00 -5.28 5.67
N LEU A 183 -20.68 -5.12 5.61
CA LEU A 183 -19.94 -4.55 6.75
C LEU A 183 -20.24 -3.05 6.94
N ALA A 184 -20.65 -2.34 5.88
CA ALA A 184 -21.13 -0.96 6.00
C ALA A 184 -22.41 -0.84 6.83
N GLU A 185 -23.21 -1.90 6.90
CA GLU A 185 -24.42 -1.99 7.73
C GLU A 185 -24.08 -2.38 9.19
N ASN A 186 -22.90 -2.94 9.45
CA ASN A 186 -22.42 -3.40 10.76
C ASN A 186 -21.16 -2.61 11.19
N ARG A 187 -21.26 -1.28 11.18
CA ARG A 187 -20.11 -0.38 11.38
C ARG A 187 -19.39 -0.59 12.70
N GLU A 188 -20.10 -1.02 13.74
CA GLU A 188 -19.53 -1.33 15.05
C GLU A 188 -18.60 -2.55 15.06
N TRP A 189 -18.51 -3.29 13.94
CA TRP A 189 -17.55 -4.38 13.77
C TRP A 189 -16.25 -3.88 13.14
N VAL A 190 -16.24 -2.71 12.52
CA VAL A 190 -15.04 -2.18 11.84
C VAL A 190 -13.97 -1.87 12.88
N LEU A 191 -12.74 -2.30 12.62
CA LEU A 191 -11.63 -2.03 13.53
C LEU A 191 -11.40 -0.53 13.67
N GLU A 192 -11.05 -0.10 14.87
CA GLU A 192 -10.48 1.23 15.09
C GLU A 192 -9.01 1.26 14.61
N PRO A 193 -8.48 2.41 14.17
CA PRO A 193 -7.11 2.54 13.68
C PRO A 193 -6.03 1.92 14.58
N PHE A 194 -6.15 2.10 15.90
CA PHE A 194 -5.18 1.57 16.87
C PHE A 194 -5.16 0.04 16.94
N GLN A 195 -6.25 -0.62 16.55
CA GLN A 195 -6.38 -2.08 16.60
C GLN A 195 -5.63 -2.76 15.46
N VAL A 196 -5.27 -2.03 14.39
CA VAL A 196 -4.45 -2.55 13.29
C VAL A 196 -3.10 -3.08 13.81
N ASP A 197 -2.50 -2.39 14.78
CA ASP A 197 -1.26 -2.84 15.41
C ASP A 197 -1.45 -4.12 16.23
N SER A 198 -2.63 -4.37 16.81
CA SER A 198 -2.93 -5.63 17.47
C SER A 198 -2.94 -6.81 16.49
N VAL A 199 -3.43 -6.60 15.26
CA VAL A 199 -3.38 -7.63 14.20
C VAL A 199 -1.94 -7.89 13.78
N ILE A 200 -1.14 -6.85 13.60
CA ILE A 200 0.29 -6.97 13.27
C ILE A 200 1.04 -7.71 14.37
N ASP A 201 0.75 -7.42 15.64
CA ASP A 201 1.38 -8.09 16.78
C ASP A 201 1.12 -9.59 16.75
N ILE A 202 -0.12 -10.00 16.52
CA ILE A 202 -0.48 -11.43 16.42
C ILE A 202 0.19 -12.09 15.22
N ALA A 203 0.20 -11.42 14.06
CA ALA A 203 0.87 -11.90 12.85
C ALA A 203 2.37 -12.09 13.07
N TYR A 204 3.02 -11.08 13.68
CA TYR A 204 4.44 -11.09 13.98
C TYR A 204 4.82 -12.21 14.97
N GLN A 205 4.08 -12.35 16.07
CA GLN A 205 4.31 -13.43 17.03
C GLN A 205 4.12 -14.81 16.40
N THR A 206 3.08 -14.99 15.59
CA THR A 206 2.83 -16.25 14.88
C THR A 206 4.00 -16.63 13.97
N MET A 207 4.58 -15.67 13.24
CA MET A 207 5.73 -15.92 12.38
C MET A 207 7.01 -16.26 13.16
N LEU A 208 7.20 -15.67 14.35
CA LEU A 208 8.32 -16.03 15.24
C LEU A 208 8.25 -17.48 15.73
N GLU A 209 7.05 -18.03 15.90
CA GLU A 209 6.85 -19.42 16.30
C GLU A 209 7.27 -20.42 15.19
N LYS A 210 7.37 -19.98 13.93
CA LYS A 210 7.75 -20.81 12.75
C LYS A 210 6.88 -22.06 12.55
N ARG A 211 5.62 -22.01 12.99
CA ARG A 211 4.66 -23.12 12.88
C ARG A 211 3.56 -22.89 11.83
N LEU A 212 3.34 -21.65 11.44
CA LEU A 212 2.32 -21.24 10.48
C LEU A 212 2.82 -20.01 9.72
N GLU A 213 2.79 -20.05 8.39
CA GLU A 213 3.10 -18.88 7.58
C GLU A 213 1.93 -17.88 7.69
N VAL A 214 2.23 -16.61 8.00
CA VAL A 214 1.23 -15.53 8.01
C VAL A 214 1.48 -14.60 6.84
N ILE A 215 0.41 -14.30 6.12
CA ILE A 215 0.42 -13.39 4.98
C ILE A 215 -0.39 -12.16 5.39
N PRO A 216 0.24 -11.01 5.68
CA PRO A 216 -0.50 -9.77 5.83
C PRO A 216 -1.12 -9.43 4.47
N GLY A 217 -2.44 -9.27 4.44
CA GLY A 217 -3.14 -8.81 3.25
C GLY A 217 -2.66 -7.41 2.86
N ASP A 218 -2.84 -7.03 1.60
CA ASP A 218 -2.36 -5.75 1.04
C ASP A 218 -2.85 -4.52 1.80
N CYS A 219 -3.87 -4.67 2.63
CA CYS A 219 -4.53 -3.64 3.39
C CYS A 219 -4.14 -3.56 4.88
N LEU A 220 -3.25 -4.43 5.35
CA LEU A 220 -2.85 -4.51 6.74
C LEU A 220 -1.51 -3.79 6.98
N GLY A 221 -1.46 -2.93 8.01
CA GLY A 221 -0.22 -2.42 8.61
C GLY A 221 0.27 -1.08 8.07
N TYR A 222 1.34 -1.12 7.27
CA TYR A 222 2.16 0.01 6.78
C TYR A 222 3.12 0.68 7.80
N TYR A 223 4.42 0.45 7.58
CA TYR A 223 5.56 1.13 8.21
C TYR A 223 5.59 1.21 9.75
N SER A 224 4.95 0.28 10.46
CA SER A 224 5.37 -0.05 11.83
C SER A 224 6.60 -0.97 11.81
N LEU A 225 7.43 -0.92 12.86
CA LEU A 225 8.66 -1.73 12.93
C LEU A 225 8.36 -3.23 12.81
N LYS A 226 7.35 -3.71 13.54
CA LYS A 226 6.94 -5.13 13.50
C LYS A 226 6.37 -5.52 12.14
N HIS A 227 5.63 -4.63 11.47
CA HIS A 227 5.13 -4.92 10.13
C HIS A 227 6.26 -5.00 9.10
N ILE A 228 7.24 -4.08 9.17
CA ILE A 228 8.41 -4.14 8.30
C ILE A 228 9.13 -5.48 8.51
N GLU A 229 9.37 -5.88 9.77
CA GLU A 229 10.06 -7.13 10.08
C GLU A 229 9.26 -8.37 9.66
N LEU A 230 7.93 -8.35 9.84
CA LEU A 230 7.02 -9.37 9.31
C LEU A 230 7.20 -9.56 7.80
N LEU A 231 7.26 -8.46 7.03
CA LEU A 231 7.49 -8.51 5.60
C LEU A 231 8.91 -8.99 5.24
N LYS A 232 9.92 -8.66 6.05
CA LYS A 232 11.29 -9.18 5.84
C LYS A 232 11.34 -10.69 5.99
N MET A 233 10.71 -11.24 7.03
CA MET A 233 10.66 -12.69 7.27
C MET A 233 10.03 -13.46 6.10
N ARG A 234 9.10 -12.83 5.37
CA ARG A 234 8.40 -13.46 4.24
C ARG A 234 9.08 -13.23 2.89
N ASN A 235 9.47 -11.99 2.60
CA ASN A 235 9.87 -11.54 1.27
C ASN A 235 11.32 -11.05 1.20
N GLY A 236 12.16 -11.37 2.18
CA GLY A 236 13.60 -11.10 2.14
C GLY A 236 14.01 -9.62 2.27
N GLY A 237 13.12 -8.73 2.73
CA GLY A 237 13.51 -7.37 3.12
C GLY A 237 12.71 -6.22 2.55
N CYS A 238 11.78 -6.46 1.61
CA CYS A 238 11.14 -5.37 0.89
C CYS A 238 10.06 -4.67 1.76
N PRO A 239 10.18 -3.35 2.03
CA PRO A 239 9.14 -2.61 2.74
C PRO A 239 7.84 -2.57 1.91
N PRO A 240 6.70 -2.18 2.53
CA PRO A 240 5.44 -2.02 1.80
C PRO A 240 5.64 -1.19 0.54
N GLN A 241 5.19 -1.73 -0.60
CA GLN A 241 5.24 -1.07 -1.90
C GLN A 241 3.88 -0.45 -2.23
N SER A 242 3.86 0.43 -3.23
CA SER A 242 2.59 0.97 -3.74
C SER A 242 1.63 -0.12 -4.22
N CYS A 243 0.33 0.17 -4.18
CA CYS A 243 -0.72 -0.72 -4.66
C CYS A 243 -0.44 -1.18 -6.11
N THR A 244 -0.48 -2.49 -6.34
CA THR A 244 -0.17 -3.12 -7.63
C THR A 244 -1.38 -3.17 -8.58
N ALA A 245 -2.56 -2.75 -8.13
CA ALA A 245 -3.81 -2.74 -8.90
C ALA A 245 -3.66 -1.98 -10.23
N GLY A 246 -3.93 -2.63 -11.35
CA GLY A 246 -3.68 -2.09 -12.70
C GLY A 246 -2.21 -1.93 -13.10
N LYS A 247 -1.23 -2.25 -12.23
CA LYS A 247 0.22 -2.18 -12.50
C LYS A 247 0.86 -3.56 -12.68
N GLY A 248 0.33 -4.56 -11.98
CA GLY A 248 0.73 -5.97 -12.08
C GLY A 248 -0.38 -6.95 -11.67
N THR A 249 -1.51 -6.44 -11.15
CA THR A 249 -2.72 -7.23 -10.87
C THR A 249 -3.96 -6.56 -11.44
N PHE A 250 -5.02 -7.32 -11.68
CA PHE A 250 -6.34 -6.79 -12.01
C PHE A 250 -7.46 -7.68 -11.46
N GLY A 251 -8.69 -7.17 -11.49
CA GLY A 251 -9.90 -7.87 -11.11
C GLY A 251 -10.79 -8.16 -12.31
N ILE A 252 -11.45 -9.31 -12.28
CA ILE A 252 -12.46 -9.73 -13.26
C ILE A 252 -13.77 -9.93 -12.50
N LEU A 253 -14.83 -9.28 -12.94
CA LEU A 253 -16.16 -9.46 -12.37
C LEU A 253 -16.95 -10.54 -13.12
N HIS A 254 -18.02 -11.01 -12.49
CA HIS A 254 -18.82 -12.14 -12.92
C HIS A 254 -19.43 -12.00 -14.33
N ASN A 255 -19.60 -10.77 -14.81
CA ASN A 255 -20.17 -10.41 -16.12
C ASN A 255 -19.10 -10.05 -17.18
N GLY A 256 -17.82 -10.23 -16.86
CA GLY A 256 -16.69 -9.93 -17.74
C GLY A 256 -16.18 -8.49 -17.67
N ASP A 257 -16.68 -7.66 -16.74
CA ASP A 257 -16.10 -6.35 -16.47
C ASP A 257 -14.70 -6.48 -15.86
N ILE A 258 -13.77 -5.66 -16.34
CA ILE A 258 -12.38 -5.62 -15.88
C ILE A 258 -12.16 -4.38 -15.03
N THR A 259 -11.66 -4.58 -13.81
CA THR A 259 -11.30 -3.53 -12.85
C THR A 259 -9.83 -3.69 -12.44
N ALA A 260 -9.23 -2.69 -11.80
CA ALA A 260 -7.88 -2.81 -11.24
C ALA A 260 -7.86 -3.68 -9.95
N CYS A 261 -8.98 -3.74 -9.22
CA CYS A 261 -9.11 -4.49 -7.97
C CYS A 261 -10.60 -4.83 -7.74
N THR A 262 -10.91 -6.10 -7.44
CA THR A 262 -12.28 -6.57 -7.19
C THR A 262 -12.91 -5.96 -5.92
N SER A 263 -12.11 -5.38 -5.02
CA SER A 263 -12.61 -4.66 -3.85
C SER A 263 -13.14 -3.27 -4.18
N ASN A 264 -12.67 -2.63 -5.26
CA ASN A 264 -13.17 -1.33 -5.69
C ASN A 264 -14.45 -1.52 -6.51
N ARG A 265 -15.61 -1.38 -5.85
CA ARG A 265 -16.92 -1.74 -6.43
C ARG A 265 -17.65 -0.62 -7.15
N ASP A 266 -17.15 0.61 -7.12
CA ASP A 266 -17.72 1.68 -7.94
C ASP A 266 -17.51 1.35 -9.42
N LYS A 267 -18.59 1.43 -10.20
CA LYS A 267 -18.58 1.17 -11.64
C LYS A 267 -17.68 2.15 -12.40
N SER A 268 -17.37 3.31 -11.83
CA SER A 268 -16.40 4.26 -12.40
C SER A 268 -14.98 3.68 -12.55
N PHE A 269 -14.64 2.60 -11.82
CA PHE A 269 -13.34 1.94 -11.89
C PHE A 269 -13.28 0.81 -12.93
N ILE A 270 -14.38 0.52 -13.64
CA ILE A 270 -14.40 -0.47 -14.72
C ILE A 270 -13.64 0.10 -15.92
N ALA A 271 -12.59 -0.59 -16.34
CA ALA A 271 -11.76 -0.21 -17.48
C ALA A 271 -12.31 -0.73 -18.82
N GLY A 272 -13.11 -1.79 -18.80
CA GLY A 272 -13.69 -2.37 -19.99
C GLY A 272 -14.44 -3.66 -19.69
N ASN A 273 -14.99 -4.28 -20.74
CA ASN A 273 -15.67 -5.57 -20.65
C ASN A 273 -15.20 -6.49 -21.78
N ILE A 274 -14.92 -7.74 -21.45
CA ILE A 274 -14.37 -8.76 -22.37
C ILE A 274 -15.31 -9.11 -23.53
N ARG A 275 -16.61 -8.81 -23.44
CA ARG A 275 -17.56 -8.95 -24.55
C ARG A 275 -17.42 -7.85 -25.61
N LYS A 276 -16.69 -6.76 -25.31
CA LYS A 276 -16.55 -5.58 -26.19
C LYS A 276 -15.14 -5.40 -26.74
N ARG A 277 -14.12 -5.74 -25.96
CA ARG A 277 -12.70 -5.60 -26.28
C ARG A 277 -11.95 -6.82 -25.73
N SER A 278 -10.86 -7.21 -26.37
CA SER A 278 -9.99 -8.27 -25.84
C SER A 278 -9.38 -7.85 -24.50
N LEU A 279 -9.05 -8.83 -23.65
CA LEU A 279 -8.41 -8.57 -22.37
C LEU A 279 -7.06 -7.82 -22.54
N ARG A 280 -6.29 -8.18 -23.58
CA ARG A 280 -5.03 -7.51 -23.92
C ARG A 280 -5.25 -6.03 -24.24
N GLU A 281 -6.20 -5.70 -25.10
CA GLU A 281 -6.50 -4.31 -25.44
C GLU A 281 -6.91 -3.50 -24.20
N ILE A 282 -7.68 -4.08 -23.27
CA ILE A 282 -8.06 -3.39 -22.04
C ILE A 282 -6.82 -3.15 -21.16
N TRP A 283 -5.94 -4.14 -21.01
CA TRP A 283 -4.74 -4.03 -20.18
C TRP A 283 -3.73 -3.01 -20.76
N GLU A 284 -3.49 -3.06 -22.06
CA GLU A 284 -2.50 -2.24 -22.77
C GLU A 284 -3.00 -0.82 -23.09
N ASP A 285 -4.27 -0.51 -22.84
CA ASP A 285 -4.80 0.84 -22.96
C ASP A 285 -4.17 1.76 -21.90
N PRO A 286 -3.49 2.87 -22.29
CA PRO A 286 -2.87 3.78 -21.34
C PRO A 286 -3.89 4.52 -20.46
N THR A 287 -5.15 4.60 -20.87
CA THR A 287 -6.23 5.22 -20.10
C THR A 287 -6.82 4.27 -19.05
N SER A 288 -6.66 2.95 -19.24
CA SER A 288 -7.10 1.94 -18.27
C SER A 288 -6.34 2.09 -16.95
N PHE A 289 -7.10 2.08 -15.85
CA PHE A 289 -6.56 2.16 -14.49
C PHE A 289 -5.69 3.40 -14.22
N ALA A 290 -5.90 4.49 -14.98
CA ALA A 290 -5.12 5.72 -14.89
C ALA A 290 -5.04 6.28 -13.47
N TRP A 291 -6.12 6.13 -12.69
CA TRP A 291 -6.21 6.55 -11.29
C TRP A 291 -5.09 5.95 -10.41
N ASN A 292 -4.63 4.71 -10.68
CA ASN A 292 -3.52 4.09 -9.93
C ASN A 292 -2.20 4.14 -10.68
N ARG A 293 -2.22 3.94 -12.01
CA ARG A 293 -1.01 3.97 -12.85
C ARG A 293 -0.32 5.34 -12.81
N GLY A 294 -1.10 6.41 -12.76
CA GLY A 294 -0.63 7.80 -12.66
C GLY A 294 -0.61 8.37 -11.25
N MET A 295 -0.82 7.55 -10.21
CA MET A 295 -0.88 8.05 -8.83
C MET A 295 0.47 8.62 -8.40
N LYS A 296 0.45 9.84 -7.88
CA LYS A 296 1.60 10.52 -7.28
C LYS A 296 1.30 10.93 -5.84
N LYS A 297 2.36 11.15 -5.05
CA LYS A 297 2.23 11.52 -3.63
C LYS A 297 1.42 12.81 -3.44
N GLU A 298 1.59 13.79 -4.32
CA GLU A 298 0.94 15.11 -4.25
C GLU A 298 -0.57 15.04 -4.45
N MET A 299 -1.05 13.98 -5.11
CA MET A 299 -2.48 13.75 -5.32
C MET A 299 -3.17 13.26 -4.06
N LEU A 300 -2.42 12.75 -3.08
CA LEU A 300 -2.98 12.21 -1.84
C LEU A 300 -3.44 13.34 -0.91
N GLU A 301 -4.32 12.99 -0.01
CA GLU A 301 -4.86 13.90 1.01
C GLU A 301 -4.23 13.62 2.39
N GLY A 302 -4.42 14.57 3.31
CA GLY A 302 -4.00 14.43 4.71
C GLY A 302 -2.50 14.14 4.89
N LEU A 303 -2.15 13.36 5.91
CA LEU A 303 -0.75 13.00 6.19
C LEU A 303 -0.11 12.23 5.04
N CYS A 304 -0.87 11.44 4.28
CA CYS A 304 -0.32 10.65 3.18
C CYS A 304 0.40 11.52 2.13
N ARG A 305 -0.08 12.76 1.93
CA ARG A 305 0.53 13.76 1.03
C ARG A 305 1.90 14.23 1.49
N THR A 306 2.13 14.34 2.80
CA THR A 306 3.37 14.87 3.38
C THR A 306 4.20 13.79 4.07
N CYS A 307 3.79 12.53 3.93
CA CYS A 307 4.38 11.38 4.59
C CYS A 307 5.78 11.09 4.03
N ARG A 308 6.72 10.81 4.94
CA ARG A 308 8.07 10.31 4.64
C ARG A 308 8.11 9.11 3.69
N PHE A 309 7.08 8.27 3.73
CA PHE A 309 6.96 7.07 2.89
C PHE A 309 6.07 7.28 1.66
N GLY A 310 5.51 8.48 1.48
CA GLY A 310 4.49 8.78 0.47
C GLY A 310 4.92 8.45 -0.95
N GLU A 311 6.17 8.74 -1.32
CA GLU A 311 6.73 8.47 -2.67
C GLU A 311 6.66 6.98 -3.05
N LYS A 312 7.02 6.10 -2.11
CA LYS A 312 7.07 4.65 -2.37
C LYS A 312 5.73 3.97 -2.11
N CYS A 313 5.00 4.42 -1.09
CA CYS A 313 3.77 3.78 -0.62
C CYS A 313 2.53 4.23 -1.41
N LEU A 314 2.46 5.50 -1.81
CA LEU A 314 1.30 6.12 -2.45
C LEU A 314 -0.02 5.95 -1.66
N GLY A 315 0.06 5.98 -0.33
CA GLY A 315 -1.09 5.91 0.58
C GLY A 315 -1.61 4.49 0.87
N GLY A 316 -0.90 3.43 0.43
CA GLY A 316 -1.27 2.05 0.72
C GLY A 316 -2.50 1.59 -0.06
N CYS A 317 -3.35 0.76 0.55
CA CYS A 317 -4.49 0.13 -0.11
C CYS A 317 -5.52 1.18 -0.56
N SER A 318 -5.75 1.24 -1.88
CA SER A 318 -6.72 2.15 -2.49
C SER A 318 -8.15 1.90 -2.02
N ASN A 319 -8.52 0.65 -1.73
CA ASN A 319 -9.83 0.33 -1.18
C ASN A 319 -10.00 0.82 0.26
N SER A 320 -8.94 0.79 1.08
CA SER A 320 -8.96 1.37 2.43
C SER A 320 -9.27 2.87 2.35
N LYS A 321 -8.50 3.60 1.53
CA LYS A 321 -8.72 5.04 1.29
C LYS A 321 -10.13 5.33 0.78
N LEU A 322 -10.60 4.56 -0.20
CA LEU A 322 -11.92 4.75 -0.80
C LEU A 322 -13.06 4.52 0.21
N THR A 323 -13.00 3.45 0.99
CA THR A 323 -14.09 3.07 1.90
C THR A 323 -14.13 3.90 3.18
N PHE A 324 -12.97 4.32 3.70
CA PHE A 324 -12.89 5.17 4.89
C PHE A 324 -12.96 6.67 4.60
N GLY A 325 -12.34 7.11 3.50
CA GLY A 325 -12.18 8.53 3.16
C GLY A 325 -12.95 8.97 1.91
N GLY A 326 -13.69 8.08 1.25
CA GLY A 326 -14.55 8.42 0.11
C GLY A 326 -13.82 8.59 -1.24
N SER A 327 -12.50 8.46 -1.27
CA SER A 327 -11.69 8.64 -2.48
C SER A 327 -10.45 7.74 -2.45
N VAL A 328 -9.99 7.30 -3.62
CA VAL A 328 -8.70 6.56 -3.73
C VAL A 328 -7.48 7.45 -3.41
N TYR A 329 -7.69 8.76 -3.31
CA TYR A 329 -6.69 9.75 -2.92
C TYR A 329 -6.74 10.12 -1.44
N ALA A 330 -7.79 9.72 -0.73
CA ALA A 330 -7.99 10.07 0.66
C ALA A 330 -6.85 9.56 1.55
N GLU A 331 -6.74 10.14 2.74
CA GLU A 331 -5.79 9.67 3.75
C GLU A 331 -6.13 8.25 4.24
N ASN A 332 -5.12 7.38 4.35
CA ASN A 332 -5.32 6.04 4.89
C ASN A 332 -5.23 6.05 6.42
N THR A 333 -6.37 6.24 7.07
CA THR A 333 -6.50 6.32 8.54
C THR A 333 -6.21 5.01 9.26
N HIS A 334 -6.21 3.88 8.55
CA HIS A 334 -5.94 2.54 9.10
C HIS A 334 -4.50 2.06 8.83
N CYS A 335 -3.61 3.00 8.54
CA CYS A 335 -2.17 2.78 8.47
C CYS A 335 -1.55 2.94 9.87
N SER A 336 -0.74 1.99 10.30
CA SER A 336 -0.06 2.02 11.61
C SER A 336 0.81 3.25 11.79
N TYR A 337 1.60 3.59 10.75
CA TYR A 337 2.41 4.81 10.78
C TYR A 337 1.55 6.08 10.84
N ASN A 338 0.44 6.09 10.08
CA ASN A 338 -0.51 7.21 10.06
C ASN A 338 -1.10 7.45 11.46
N PHE A 339 -1.62 6.39 12.09
CA PHE A 339 -2.14 6.44 13.46
C PHE A 339 -1.09 6.96 14.45
N ALA A 340 0.14 6.45 14.38
CA ALA A 340 1.23 6.89 15.25
C ALA A 340 1.58 8.38 15.07
N MET A 341 1.50 8.91 13.85
CA MET A 341 1.76 10.32 13.57
C MET A 341 0.60 11.23 13.99
N HIS A 342 -0.66 10.81 13.83
CA HIS A 342 -1.80 11.56 14.37
C HIS A 342 -1.76 11.64 15.89
N LYS A 343 -1.44 10.53 16.57
CA LYS A 343 -1.23 10.53 18.02
C LYS A 343 -0.08 11.45 18.45
N ALA A 344 0.97 11.56 17.63
CA ALA A 344 2.06 12.50 17.90
C ALA A 344 1.59 13.95 17.70
N ALA A 345 0.86 14.24 16.62
CA ALA A 345 0.31 15.56 16.34
C ALA A 345 -0.68 16.03 17.44
N GLU A 346 -1.55 15.14 17.92
CA GLU A 346 -2.44 15.40 19.05
C GLU A 346 -1.65 15.79 20.31
N LYS A 347 -0.59 15.04 20.64
CA LYS A 347 0.30 15.38 21.76
C LYS A 347 0.98 16.73 21.61
N LEU A 348 1.47 17.05 20.41
CA LEU A 348 2.09 18.34 20.10
C LEU A 348 1.06 19.47 20.22
N SER A 349 -0.19 19.25 19.82
CA SER A 349 -1.25 20.24 19.94
C SER A 349 -1.56 20.61 21.40
N MET A 350 -1.22 19.75 22.36
CA MET A 350 -1.38 19.99 23.80
C MET A 350 -0.17 20.71 24.43
N THR A 351 0.94 20.88 23.72
CA THR A 351 2.08 21.67 24.21
C THR A 351 1.66 23.13 24.38
N GLU A 352 1.96 23.76 25.53
CA GLU A 352 1.36 25.04 25.92
C GLU A 352 1.85 26.23 25.09
N ASP A 353 3.15 26.31 24.81
CA ASP A 353 3.76 27.47 24.14
C ASP A 353 4.55 27.12 22.87
N ILE A 354 4.80 28.15 22.06
CA ILE A 354 5.49 28.05 20.78
C ILE A 354 6.95 27.59 20.97
N ASN A 355 7.67 28.08 21.99
CA ASN A 355 9.07 27.73 22.19
C ASN A 355 9.22 26.25 22.53
N GLY A 356 8.30 25.69 23.32
CA GLY A 356 8.23 24.25 23.59
C GLY A 356 8.14 23.43 22.29
N LEU A 357 7.28 23.83 21.35
CA LEU A 357 7.17 23.16 20.04
C LEU A 357 8.45 23.27 19.21
N LEU A 358 9.14 24.41 19.26
CA LEU A 358 10.40 24.61 18.54
C LEU A 358 11.54 23.76 19.09
N VAL A 359 11.63 23.64 20.42
CA VAL A 359 12.60 22.75 21.08
C VAL A 359 12.34 21.30 20.68
N ILE A 360 11.09 20.84 20.81
CA ILE A 360 10.70 19.48 20.41
C ILE A 360 10.98 19.24 18.92
N GLY A 361 10.67 20.21 18.06
CA GLY A 361 10.94 20.13 16.62
C GLY A 361 12.43 19.96 16.31
N ARG A 362 13.29 20.69 17.01
CA ARG A 362 14.76 20.59 16.89
C ARG A 362 15.27 19.23 17.37
N GLU A 363 14.86 18.78 18.55
CA GLU A 363 15.25 17.48 19.10
C GLU A 363 14.85 16.32 18.17
N PHE A 364 13.65 16.37 17.59
CA PHE A 364 13.23 15.38 16.61
C PHE A 364 14.07 15.45 15.32
N ALA A 365 14.45 16.63 14.87
CA ALA A 365 15.29 16.78 13.69
C ALA A 365 16.71 16.21 13.93
N GLU A 366 17.30 16.47 15.10
CA GLU A 366 18.61 15.93 15.50
C GLU A 366 18.60 14.39 15.56
N GLN A 367 17.48 13.79 15.98
CA GLN A 367 17.28 12.33 15.98
C GLN A 367 16.93 11.75 14.61
N GLY A 368 16.81 12.57 13.56
CA GLY A 368 16.38 12.13 12.23
C GLY A 368 14.91 11.72 12.14
N LEU A 369 14.10 12.09 13.13
CA LEU A 369 12.64 11.86 13.20
C LEU A 369 11.88 12.94 12.40
N TRP A 370 12.25 13.08 11.12
CA TRP A 370 11.80 14.19 10.25
C TRP A 370 10.29 14.43 10.24
N GLN A 371 9.46 13.39 10.20
CA GLN A 371 8.00 13.58 10.17
C GLN A 371 7.48 14.23 11.46
N LYS A 372 8.00 13.82 12.63
CA LYS A 372 7.60 14.41 13.91
C LYS A 372 8.13 15.83 14.06
N ALA A 373 9.36 16.09 13.60
CA ALA A 373 9.92 17.43 13.54
C ALA A 373 9.04 18.36 12.69
N ALA A 374 8.63 17.91 11.49
CA ALA A 374 7.75 18.67 10.61
C ALA A 374 6.40 18.98 11.28
N LEU A 375 5.80 18.02 11.97
CA LEU A 375 4.54 18.23 12.70
C LEU A 375 4.68 19.28 13.81
N ALA A 376 5.75 19.22 14.60
CA ALA A 376 6.00 20.18 15.68
C ALA A 376 6.24 21.60 15.14
N LEU A 377 7.06 21.73 14.10
CA LEU A 377 7.39 23.01 13.48
C LEU A 377 6.19 23.62 12.74
N ALA A 378 5.41 22.80 12.02
CA ALA A 378 4.19 23.26 11.38
C ALA A 378 3.16 23.77 12.40
N GLU A 379 3.02 23.09 13.54
CA GLU A 379 2.16 23.55 14.63
C GLU A 379 2.66 24.86 15.26
N ALA A 380 3.97 25.02 15.44
CA ALA A 380 4.56 26.27 15.91
C ALA A 380 4.29 27.44 14.95
N ILE A 381 4.50 27.23 13.64
CA ILE A 381 4.21 28.22 12.58
C ILE A 381 2.72 28.57 12.57
N ARG A 382 1.84 27.56 12.68
CA ARG A 382 0.37 27.78 12.76
C ARG A 382 -0.03 28.65 13.96
N ARG A 383 0.73 28.60 15.06
CA ARG A 383 0.54 29.42 16.26
C ARG A 383 1.21 30.79 16.20
N GLY A 384 1.90 31.11 15.10
CA GLY A 384 2.52 32.42 14.88
C GLY A 384 4.04 32.48 15.06
N ALA A 385 4.73 31.34 15.09
CA ALA A 385 6.20 31.35 14.94
C ALA A 385 6.57 31.87 13.54
N ASP A 386 7.34 32.96 13.48
CA ASP A 386 7.65 33.67 12.24
C ASP A 386 9.12 34.13 12.15
N ASP A 387 10.02 33.49 12.90
CA ASP A 387 11.45 33.81 12.83
C ASP A 387 12.21 32.97 11.79
N GLU A 388 13.31 33.53 11.30
CA GLU A 388 14.16 32.91 10.28
C GLU A 388 14.62 31.50 10.68
N SER A 389 14.91 31.25 11.97
CA SER A 389 15.45 29.97 12.42
C SER A 389 14.41 28.84 12.29
N VAL A 390 13.14 29.16 12.50
CA VAL A 390 12.02 28.22 12.36
C VAL A 390 11.82 27.83 10.91
N PHE A 391 11.78 28.81 10.00
CA PHE A 391 11.65 28.51 8.57
C PHE A 391 12.87 27.78 8.01
N LYS A 392 14.08 28.07 8.50
CA LYS A 392 15.29 27.32 8.12
C LYS A 392 15.14 25.84 8.48
N LEU A 393 14.77 25.55 9.73
CA LEU A 393 14.62 24.18 10.20
C LEU A 393 13.43 23.48 9.53
N TYR A 394 12.28 24.14 9.40
CA TYR A 394 11.11 23.59 8.73
C TYR A 394 11.40 23.30 7.25
N GLY A 395 12.04 24.23 6.55
CA GLY A 395 12.46 24.05 5.15
C GLY A 395 13.41 22.87 4.99
N PHE A 396 14.39 22.73 5.87
CA PHE A 396 15.31 21.59 5.88
C PHE A 396 14.57 20.27 6.10
N VAL A 397 13.74 20.19 7.15
CA VAL A 397 13.01 18.96 7.49
C VAL A 397 12.04 18.57 6.36
N SER A 398 11.32 19.53 5.78
CA SER A 398 10.42 19.32 4.64
C SER A 398 11.18 18.80 3.42
N PHE A 399 12.38 19.33 3.14
CA PHE A 399 13.25 18.82 2.08
C PHE A 399 13.66 17.37 2.34
N LYS A 400 14.02 17.00 3.58
CA LYS A 400 14.36 15.61 3.96
C LYS A 400 13.17 14.65 3.85
N LEU A 401 11.94 15.14 3.87
CA LEU A 401 10.71 14.37 3.64
C LEU A 401 10.32 14.27 2.15
N GLY A 402 11.03 14.97 1.27
CA GLY A 402 10.65 15.14 -0.14
C GLY A 402 9.44 16.06 -0.34
N ASN A 403 9.07 16.86 0.66
CA ASN A 403 7.99 17.84 0.57
C ASN A 403 8.58 19.15 0.01
N PHE A 404 8.99 19.13 -1.26
CA PHE A 404 9.77 20.22 -1.86
C PHE A 404 8.97 21.52 -2.02
N ALA A 405 7.63 21.45 -2.14
CA ALA A 405 6.77 22.64 -2.14
C ALA A 405 6.80 23.35 -0.79
N ASP A 406 6.61 22.61 0.32
CA ASP A 406 6.69 23.16 1.68
C ASP A 406 8.09 23.72 1.97
N ALA A 407 9.14 23.03 1.50
CA ALA A 407 10.51 23.50 1.62
C ALA A 407 10.76 24.78 0.82
N LEU A 408 10.18 24.90 -0.39
CA LEU A 408 10.25 26.11 -1.20
C LEU A 408 9.60 27.29 -0.48
N GLU A 409 8.36 27.12 -0.01
CA GLU A 409 7.61 28.17 0.69
C GLU A 409 8.36 28.67 1.93
N ALA A 410 8.92 27.76 2.73
CA ALA A 410 9.70 28.13 3.91
C ALA A 410 10.93 28.99 3.56
N ASN A 411 11.63 28.66 2.48
CA ASN A 411 12.78 29.45 2.03
C ASN A 411 12.36 30.79 1.43
N GLU A 412 11.21 30.86 0.75
CA GLU A 412 10.66 32.12 0.24
C GLU A 412 10.31 33.09 1.36
N LYS A 413 9.76 32.61 2.47
CA LYS A 413 9.50 33.43 3.67
C LYS A 413 10.77 34.08 4.20
N ILE A 414 11.88 33.35 4.26
CA ILE A 414 13.18 33.91 4.67
C ILE A 414 13.66 34.96 3.68
N ILE A 415 13.61 34.65 2.37
CA ILE A 415 14.08 35.55 1.29
C ILE A 415 13.27 36.85 1.24
N MET A 416 11.98 36.82 1.56
CA MET A 416 11.14 38.01 1.62
C MET A 416 11.67 39.05 2.62
N ASN A 417 12.19 38.59 3.77
CA ASN A 417 12.72 39.46 4.81
C ASN A 417 14.24 39.70 4.67
N ASN A 418 14.96 38.73 4.10
CA ASN A 418 16.41 38.77 3.90
C ASN A 418 16.80 38.20 2.51
N PRO A 419 16.71 39.02 1.44
CA PRO A 419 16.96 38.56 0.08
C PRO A 419 18.39 38.06 -0.19
N GLU A 420 19.33 38.45 0.66
CA GLU A 420 20.76 38.13 0.59
C GLU A 420 21.15 36.94 1.48
N ASN A 421 20.17 36.21 2.04
CA ASN A 421 20.45 35.02 2.84
C ASN A 421 20.96 33.86 1.95
N PRO A 422 22.24 33.44 2.05
CA PRO A 422 22.79 32.41 1.16
C PRO A 422 22.14 31.05 1.40
N TYR A 423 21.80 30.72 2.65
CA TYR A 423 21.15 29.46 3.01
C TYR A 423 19.75 29.35 2.37
N ALA A 424 18.95 30.42 2.46
CA ALA A 424 17.59 30.39 1.92
C ALA A 424 17.58 30.39 0.39
N ASN A 425 18.47 31.14 -0.27
CA ASN A 425 18.62 31.08 -1.73
C ASN A 425 19.06 29.66 -2.19
N LYS A 426 19.96 29.00 -1.44
CA LYS A 426 20.33 27.59 -1.68
C LYS A 426 19.13 26.66 -1.55
N GLY A 427 18.40 26.75 -0.44
CA GLY A 427 17.21 25.92 -0.17
C GLY A 427 16.11 26.10 -1.22
N LYS A 428 15.82 27.35 -1.62
CA LYS A 428 14.90 27.66 -2.73
C LYS A 428 15.37 27.04 -4.05
N GLY A 429 16.65 27.19 -4.37
CA GLY A 429 17.25 26.65 -5.59
C GLY A 429 17.09 25.13 -5.70
N LEU A 430 17.45 24.40 -4.63
CA LEU A 430 17.28 22.96 -4.55
C LEU A 430 15.82 22.52 -4.69
N SER A 431 14.91 23.14 -3.95
CA SER A 431 13.49 22.80 -4.00
C SER A 431 12.89 23.02 -5.39
N LEU A 432 13.24 24.12 -6.07
CA LEU A 432 12.82 24.40 -7.44
C LEU A 432 13.30 23.32 -8.42
N CYS A 433 14.57 22.93 -8.36
CA CYS A 433 15.10 21.87 -9.20
C CYS A 433 14.38 20.54 -8.97
N ARG A 434 14.12 20.17 -7.71
CA ARG A 434 13.40 18.93 -7.37
C ARG A 434 11.93 18.95 -7.80
N LEU A 435 11.33 20.13 -7.95
CA LEU A 435 10.01 20.35 -8.53
C LEU A 435 10.01 20.42 -10.07
N GLY A 436 11.15 20.18 -10.73
CA GLY A 436 11.29 20.20 -12.19
C GLY A 436 11.51 21.59 -12.79
N ARG A 437 11.73 22.63 -11.96
CA ARG A 437 12.05 24.01 -12.39
C ARG A 437 13.56 24.25 -12.38
N SER A 438 14.31 23.40 -13.08
CA SER A 438 15.79 23.33 -12.99
C SER A 438 16.49 24.66 -13.28
N GLU A 439 16.18 25.35 -14.38
CA GLU A 439 16.90 26.58 -14.74
C GLU A 439 16.66 27.71 -13.72
N GLU A 440 15.44 27.83 -13.20
CA GLU A 440 15.14 28.79 -12.14
C GLU A 440 15.87 28.43 -10.85
N GLY A 441 15.89 27.14 -10.47
CA GLY A 441 16.61 26.67 -9.30
C GLY A 441 18.12 26.91 -9.40
N ILE A 442 18.70 26.67 -10.57
CA ILE A 442 20.12 26.94 -10.88
C ILE A 442 20.44 28.44 -10.71
N ALA A 443 19.55 29.35 -11.10
CA ALA A 443 19.74 30.77 -10.89
C ALA A 443 19.84 31.13 -9.41
N TYR A 444 18.99 30.53 -8.57
CA TYR A 444 19.04 30.72 -7.11
C TYR A 444 20.27 30.07 -6.46
N LEU A 445 20.73 28.92 -6.95
CA LEU A 445 21.98 28.29 -6.50
C LEU A 445 23.21 29.16 -6.84
N LYS A 446 23.27 29.71 -8.05
CA LYS A 446 24.31 30.68 -8.43
C LYS A 446 24.29 31.92 -7.54
N LYS A 447 23.10 32.45 -7.25
CA LYS A 447 22.94 33.57 -6.32
C LYS A 447 23.41 33.19 -4.91
N ALA A 448 23.10 31.98 -4.42
CA ALA A 448 23.58 31.49 -3.14
C ALA A 448 25.11 31.41 -3.08
N ILE A 449 25.76 30.97 -4.17
CA ILE A 449 27.23 30.98 -4.32
C ILE A 449 27.80 32.40 -4.23
N GLN A 450 27.19 33.37 -4.91
CA GLN A 450 27.64 34.77 -4.86
C GLN A 450 27.55 35.39 -3.46
N LEU A 451 26.61 34.91 -2.65
CA LEU A 451 26.36 35.37 -1.29
C LEU A 451 27.11 34.55 -0.22
N ALA A 452 27.70 33.43 -0.60
CA ALA A 452 28.35 32.50 0.32
C ALA A 452 29.76 32.99 0.72
N GLY A 453 30.07 32.92 2.02
CA GLY A 453 31.43 33.05 2.52
C GLY A 453 32.23 31.76 2.38
N PRO A 454 33.55 31.79 2.68
CA PRO A 454 34.44 30.63 2.53
C PRO A 454 34.04 29.42 3.40
N ASP A 455 33.28 29.65 4.48
CA ASP A 455 32.82 28.60 5.40
C ASP A 455 31.50 27.93 4.95
N PHE A 456 30.88 28.38 3.84
CA PHE A 456 29.60 27.86 3.37
C PHE A 456 29.68 27.38 1.92
N MET A 457 30.33 26.23 1.73
CA MET A 457 30.61 25.69 0.40
C MET A 457 29.52 24.76 -0.17
N ASP A 458 28.50 24.40 0.62
CA ASP A 458 27.41 23.53 0.16
C ASP A 458 26.75 23.97 -1.17
N PRO A 459 26.49 25.26 -1.46
CA PRO A 459 25.87 25.67 -2.73
C PRO A 459 26.68 25.27 -3.97
N TYR A 460 28.01 25.18 -3.86
CA TYR A 460 28.88 24.71 -4.95
C TYR A 460 28.67 23.22 -5.21
N HIS A 461 28.64 22.39 -4.16
CA HIS A 461 28.36 20.96 -4.27
C HIS A 461 26.99 20.71 -4.89
N ASP A 462 25.97 21.36 -4.35
CA ASP A 462 24.60 21.17 -4.80
C ASP A 462 24.42 21.60 -6.26
N LEU A 463 25.01 22.73 -6.67
CA LEU A 463 24.94 23.15 -8.06
C LEU A 463 25.68 22.19 -9.00
N ALA A 464 26.84 21.66 -8.61
CA ALA A 464 27.54 20.66 -9.40
C ALA A 464 26.71 19.37 -9.56
N VAL A 465 26.08 18.87 -8.49
CA VAL A 465 25.18 17.70 -8.55
C VAL A 465 23.99 17.97 -9.47
N ILE A 466 23.35 19.14 -9.35
CA ILE A 466 22.22 19.52 -10.20
C ILE A 466 22.65 19.59 -11.67
N TYR A 467 23.82 20.14 -11.99
CA TYR A 467 24.31 20.13 -13.36
C TYR A 467 24.56 18.71 -13.88
N MET A 468 25.16 17.83 -13.07
CA MET A 468 25.35 16.43 -13.44
C MET A 468 24.02 15.72 -13.71
N GLU A 469 23.02 15.89 -12.83
CA GLU A 469 21.66 15.34 -13.02
C GLU A 469 20.99 15.86 -14.30
N ASN A 470 21.33 17.08 -14.74
CA ASN A 470 20.83 17.69 -15.97
C ASN A 470 21.78 17.47 -17.18
N GLN A 471 22.76 16.57 -17.08
CA GLN A 471 23.73 16.24 -18.14
C GLN A 471 24.59 17.43 -18.61
N ARG A 472 24.79 18.43 -17.74
CA ARG A 472 25.57 19.65 -17.95
C ARG A 472 26.97 19.52 -17.35
N VAL A 473 27.73 18.55 -17.86
CA VAL A 473 29.00 18.09 -17.25
C VAL A 473 30.06 19.19 -17.19
N ASP A 474 30.22 19.96 -18.26
CA ASP A 474 31.24 21.02 -18.32
C ASP A 474 30.95 22.13 -17.29
N GLU A 475 29.68 22.49 -17.10
CA GLU A 475 29.30 23.47 -16.08
C GLU A 475 29.46 22.91 -14.65
N ALA A 476 29.22 21.61 -14.44
CA ALA A 476 29.52 20.95 -13.17
C ALA A 476 31.02 21.04 -12.84
N ILE A 477 31.89 20.72 -13.80
CA ILE A 477 33.36 20.82 -13.64
C ILE A 477 33.75 22.26 -13.31
N SER A 478 33.22 23.24 -14.05
CA SER A 478 33.51 24.65 -13.82
C SER A 478 33.12 25.12 -12.41
N VAL A 479 31.96 24.70 -11.89
CA VAL A 479 31.54 25.02 -10.51
C VAL A 479 32.47 24.39 -9.48
N VAL A 480 32.89 23.14 -9.71
CA VAL A 480 33.85 22.48 -8.82
C VAL A 480 35.20 23.20 -8.81
N GLU A 481 35.70 23.60 -9.97
CA GLU A 481 36.93 24.40 -10.09
C GLU A 481 36.83 25.75 -9.37
N GLN A 482 35.68 26.45 -9.49
CA GLN A 482 35.43 27.68 -8.74
C GLN A 482 35.46 27.44 -7.23
N GLY A 483 34.82 26.37 -6.74
CA GLY A 483 34.83 26.03 -5.32
C GLY A 483 36.23 25.74 -4.78
N ARG A 484 37.09 25.08 -5.58
CA ARG A 484 38.50 24.82 -5.24
C ARG A 484 39.34 26.09 -5.07
N LEU A 485 39.00 27.15 -5.81
CA LEU A 485 39.68 28.44 -5.68
C LEU A 485 39.29 29.18 -4.40
N VAL A 486 38.12 28.89 -3.83
CA VAL A 486 37.65 29.50 -2.57
C VAL A 486 38.30 28.84 -1.36
N THR A 487 38.35 27.51 -1.31
CA THR A 487 39.05 26.77 -0.26
C THR A 487 39.63 25.45 -0.79
N PRO A 488 40.92 25.15 -0.53
CA PRO A 488 41.52 23.87 -0.91
C PRO A 488 40.80 22.65 -0.31
N GLN A 489 40.19 22.81 0.87
CA GLN A 489 39.46 21.75 1.59
C GLN A 489 38.24 21.25 0.81
N PHE A 490 37.66 22.08 -0.06
CA PHE A 490 36.48 21.74 -0.87
C PHE A 490 36.71 20.51 -1.76
N ALA A 491 37.93 20.30 -2.26
CA ALA A 491 38.25 19.15 -3.11
C ALA A 491 38.26 17.82 -2.35
N GLU A 492 38.70 17.85 -1.09
CA GLU A 492 38.77 16.67 -0.22
C GLU A 492 37.35 16.22 0.17
N ASP A 493 36.51 17.17 0.58
CA ASP A 493 35.11 16.92 0.97
C ASP A 493 34.24 16.41 -0.18
N LEU A 494 34.55 16.83 -1.42
CA LEU A 494 33.85 16.38 -2.63
C LEU A 494 34.14 14.90 -2.90
N TYR A 495 35.39 14.47 -2.77
CA TYR A 495 35.81 13.09 -3.02
C TYR A 495 35.20 12.10 -2.01
N GLU A 496 35.12 12.47 -0.73
CA GLU A 496 34.49 11.63 0.31
C GLU A 496 32.97 11.49 0.11
N ARG A 497 32.26 12.57 -0.23
CA ARG A 497 30.80 12.56 -0.43
C ARG A 497 30.34 11.77 -1.67
N PHE A 498 31.19 11.59 -2.69
CA PHE A 498 30.86 10.78 -3.88
C PHE A 498 31.06 9.26 -3.65
N LEU A 499 31.75 8.83 -2.59
CA LEU A 499 31.95 7.41 -2.27
C LEU A 499 30.89 6.82 -1.32
N ASP A 500 30.18 7.66 -0.56
CA ASP A 500 29.14 7.27 0.39
C ASP A 500 27.69 7.36 -0.16
N GLY A 501 27.53 7.63 -1.47
CA GLY A 501 26.24 7.87 -2.15
C GLY A 501 25.58 6.63 -2.76
#